data_AF-A0A401G4N7-F1
#
_entry.id   AF-A0A401G4N7-F1
#
_cell.length_a   1.000
_cell.length_b   1.000
_cell.length_c   1.000
_cell.angle_alpha   90.00
_cell.angle_beta   90.00
_cell.angle_gamma   90.00
#
_symmetry.space_group_name_H-M   'P 1'
#
loop_
_entity.id
_entity.type
_entity.pdbx_description
1 polymer ?
#
loop_
_entity_poly.entity_id
_entity_poly.type
_entity_poly.pdbx_seq_one_letter_code
_entity_poly.pdbx_strand_id
1 'polypeptide(L)' 'MSITYYNDGKVKTVTDRNSDTITYTHTDSGKIDTITFPDASTRTHTYDIRDN' A
#
# COMPACT_ATOMS: atom_id res chain seq x y z
N MET A 1 -5.29 -15.02 -6.46
CA MET A 1 -4.54 -14.00 -5.69
C MET A 1 -3.33 -13.60 -6.52
N SER A 2 -3.12 -12.31 -6.75
CA SER A 2 -1.96 -11.76 -7.46
C SER A 2 -1.38 -10.59 -6.69
N ILE A 3 -0.06 -10.48 -6.67
CA ILE A 3 0.65 -9.36 -6.03
C ILE A 3 1.50 -8.70 -7.10
N THR A 4 1.40 -7.38 -7.21
CA THR A 4 2.28 -6.58 -8.06
C THR A 4 3.25 -5.78 -7.19
N TYR A 5 4.42 -5.49 -7.75
CA TYR A 5 5.49 -4.79 -7.06
C TYR A 5 5.93 -3.56 -7.86
N TYR A 6 6.42 -2.56 -7.15
CA TYR A 6 7.19 -1.46 -7.72
C TYR A 6 8.59 -1.95 -8.15
N ASN A 7 9.30 -1.11 -8.91
CA ASN A 7 10.63 -1.43 -9.41
C ASN A 7 11.67 -1.60 -8.29
N ASP A 8 11.41 -1.03 -7.11
CA ASP A 8 12.22 -1.16 -5.91
C ASP A 8 11.86 -2.40 -5.07
N GLY A 9 10.95 -3.25 -5.56
CA GLY A 9 10.53 -4.48 -4.91
C GLY A 9 9.45 -4.30 -3.83
N LYS A 10 8.94 -3.09 -3.61
CA LYS A 10 7.84 -2.85 -2.66
C LYS A 10 6.51 -3.28 -3.24
N VAL A 11 5.58 -3.73 -2.39
CA VAL A 11 4.25 -4.15 -2.82
C VAL A 11 3.50 -2.94 -3.40
N LYS A 12 2.90 -3.09 -4.57
CA LYS A 12 2.11 -2.06 -5.22
C LYS A 12 0.62 -2.33 -5.10
N THR A 13 0.20 -3.53 -5.48
CA THR A 13 -1.18 -3.99 -5.30
C THR A 13 -1.23 -5.44 -4.88
N VAL A 14 -2.26 -5.79 -4.12
CA VAL A 14 -2.61 -7.16 -3.77
C VAL A 14 -4.06 -7.37 -4.19
N THR A 15 -4.29 -8.33 -5.07
CA THR A 15 -5.63 -8.78 -5.43
C THR A 15 -5.88 -10.14 -4.80
N ASP A 16 -6.90 -10.23 -3.95
CA ASP A 16 -7.28 -11.48 -3.28
C ASP A 16 -8.08 -12.41 -4.22
N ARG A 17 -8.43 -13.62 -3.76
CA ARG A 17 -9.28 -14.56 -4.52
C ARG A 17 -10.70 -14.04 -4.77
N ASN A 18 -11.15 -13.08 -3.97
CA ASN A 18 -12.45 -12.43 -4.12
C ASN A 18 -12.47 -11.34 -5.20
N SER A 19 -11.37 -11.15 -5.96
CA SER A 19 -11.15 -10.03 -6.89
C SER A 19 -11.05 -8.65 -6.21
N ASP A 20 -11.01 -8.64 -4.89
CA ASP A 20 -10.75 -7.46 -4.07
C ASP A 20 -9.30 -7.01 -4.25
N THR A 21 -9.11 -5.76 -4.67
CA THR A 21 -7.78 -5.17 -4.91
C THR A 21 -7.46 -4.11 -3.87
N ILE A 22 -6.37 -4.33 -3.14
CA ILE A 22 -5.80 -3.40 -2.18
C ILE A 22 -4.57 -2.75 -2.82
N THR A 23 -4.48 -1.43 -2.77
CA THR A 23 -3.35 -0.66 -3.32
C THR A 23 -2.52 -0.06 -2.18
N TYR A 24 -1.20 -0.09 -2.31
CA TYR A 24 -0.26 0.44 -1.34
C TYR A 24 0.60 1.52 -1.99
N THR A 25 0.63 2.71 -1.41
CA THR A 25 1.61 3.75 -1.75
C THR A 25 2.70 3.79 -0.70
N HIS A 26 3.88 4.23 -1.12
CA HIS A 26 5.05 4.30 -0.25
C HIS A 26 5.61 5.71 -0.21
N THR A 27 6.13 6.10 0.95
CA THR A 27 6.91 7.33 1.12
C THR A 27 8.25 7.22 0.39
N ASP A 28 8.93 8.36 0.25
CA ASP A 28 10.30 8.40 -0.31
C ASP A 28 11.30 7.58 0.53
N SER A 29 11.10 7.54 1.86
CA SER A 29 11.82 6.66 2.78
C SER A 29 11.47 5.17 2.66
N GLY A 30 10.46 4.84 1.86
CA GLY A 30 10.06 3.48 1.54
C GLY A 30 9.12 2.80 2.53
N LYS A 31 8.48 3.58 3.40
CA LYS A 31 7.43 3.10 4.30
C LYS A 31 6.06 3.20 3.65
N ILE A 32 5.05 2.50 4.19
CA ILE A 32 3.69 2.52 3.62
C ILE A 32 3.02 3.84 3.96
N ASP A 33 2.78 4.68 2.95
CA ASP A 33 2.14 5.97 3.12
C ASP A 33 0.61 5.84 3.18
N THR A 34 0.01 5.20 2.19
CA THR A 34 -1.45 5.04 2.11
C THR A 34 -1.80 3.64 1.64
N ILE A 35 -2.84 3.08 2.26
CA ILE A 35 -3.47 1.82 1.87
C ILE A 35 -4.87 2.15 1.37
N THR A 36 -5.19 1.76 0.14
CA THR A 36 -6.52 1.90 -0.47
C THR A 36 -7.18 0.53 -0.56
N PHE A 37 -8.34 0.38 0.06
CA PHE A 37 -9.13 -0.84 0.07
C PHE A 37 -10.13 -0.87 -1.09
N PRO A 38 -10.66 -2.06 -1.46
CA PRO A 38 -11.62 -2.22 -2.55
C PRO A 38 -12.96 -1.50 -2.32
N ASP A 39 -13.31 -1.21 -1.06
CA ASP A 39 -14.49 -0.44 -0.67
C ASP A 39 -14.31 1.08 -0.80
N ALA A 40 -13.23 1.52 -1.46
CA ALA A 40 -12.75 2.89 -1.56
C ALA A 40 -12.34 3.55 -0.23
N SER A 41 -12.35 2.81 0.88
CA SER A 41 -11.78 3.30 2.13
C SER A 41 -10.27 3.40 2.00
N THR A 42 -9.71 4.43 2.62
CA THR A 42 -8.27 4.67 2.63
C THR A 42 -7.78 4.78 4.05
N ARG A 43 -6.58 4.25 4.27
CA ARG A 43 -5.88 4.33 5.54
C ARG A 43 -4.50 4.91 5.28
N THR A 44 -4.32 6.15 5.67
CA THR A 44 -3.04 6.87 5.58
C THR A 44 -2.28 6.69 6.89
N HIS A 45 -1.02 6.32 6.76
CA HIS A 45 -0.06 6.27 7.85
C HIS A 45 0.81 7.51 7.79
N THR A 46 0.55 8.47 8.67
CA THR A 46 1.43 9.63 8.83
C THR A 46 2.62 9.23 9.69
N TYR A 47 3.79 9.08 9.08
CA TYR A 47 5.03 8.99 9.83
C TYR A 47 5.47 10.41 10.18
N ASP A 48 5.49 10.73 11.48
CA ASP A 48 6.16 11.94 11.94
C ASP A 48 7.66 11.82 11.58
N ILE A 49 8.34 12.97 11.38
CA ILE A 49 9.76 13.04 10.99
C ILE A 49 10.69 12.32 11.99
N ARG A 50 10.15 11.91 13.14
CA ARG A 50 10.82 11.21 14.24
C ARG A 50 10.56 9.71 14.33
N ASP A 51 9.88 9.11 13.35
CA ASP A 51 9.76 7.65 13.29
C ASP A 51 9.09 7.03 14.54
N ASN A 52 8.07 7.70 15.10
CA ASN A 52 7.33 7.20 16.26
C ASN A 52 5.91 6.78 15.90
#